data_AF-A0A2N0AGD8-F1
#
_entry.id   AF-A0A2N0AGD8-F1
#
_cell.length_a   1.000
_cell.length_b   1.000
_cell.length_c   1.000
_cell.angle_alpha   90.00
_cell.angle_beta   90.00
_cell.angle_gamma   90.00
#
_symmetry.space_group_name_H-M   'P 1'
#
loop_
_entity.id
_entity.type
_entity.pdbx_description
1 polymer ?
#
loop_
_entity_poly.entity_id
_entity_poly.type
_entity_poly.pdbx_seq_one_letter_code
_entity_poly.pdbx_strand_id
1 'polypeptide(L)'
;MNSKNPKKWEQLLNDSDFELRLLRRTKSRIQRDKTKRKVYVTLAFSTLLFSLIFFNEFVLEPSELSTNVHYLLDELSSESIVSLSMD
;
A
#
# COMPACT_ATOMS: atom_id res chain seq x y z
N MET A 1 -7.39 0.43 -44.61
CA MET A 1 -6.74 1.71 -45.00
C MET A 1 -6.34 2.46 -43.74
N ASN A 2 -5.03 2.59 -43.49
CA ASN A 2 -4.46 3.30 -42.34
C ASN A 2 -3.93 4.65 -42.83
N SER A 3 -4.77 5.68 -42.86
CA SER A 3 -4.36 7.03 -43.28
C SER A 3 -3.69 7.77 -42.13
N LYS A 4 -2.40 7.50 -41.92
CA LYS A 4 -1.50 8.33 -41.09
C LYS A 4 -1.14 9.65 -41.78
N ASN A 5 -2.10 10.33 -42.42
CA ASN A 5 -1.90 11.68 -42.91
C ASN A 5 -2.44 12.66 -41.87
N PRO A 6 -1.60 13.52 -41.27
CA PRO A 6 -2.08 14.55 -40.36
C PRO A 6 -3.02 15.48 -41.14
N LYS A 7 -4.30 15.50 -40.75
CA LYS A 7 -5.29 16.42 -41.33
C LYS A 7 -4.83 17.85 -41.05
N LYS A 8 -4.93 18.70 -42.08
CA LYS A 8 -4.66 20.14 -41.98
C LYS A 8 -5.61 20.76 -40.95
N TRP A 9 -5.13 21.67 -40.10
CA TRP A 9 -5.91 22.28 -39.02
C TRP A 9 -7.22 22.92 -39.48
N GLU A 10 -7.23 23.47 -40.70
CA GLU A 10 -8.42 24.02 -41.38
C GLU A 10 -9.55 22.98 -41.54
N GLN A 11 -9.20 21.73 -41.84
CA GLN A 11 -10.17 20.63 -41.98
C GLN A 11 -10.68 20.11 -40.63
N LEU A 12 -9.96 20.38 -39.54
CA LEU A 12 -10.38 20.00 -38.18
C LEU A 12 -11.39 20.99 -37.61
N LEU A 13 -11.28 22.27 -37.96
CA LEU A 13 -12.25 23.32 -37.60
C LEU A 13 -13.59 23.16 -38.32
N ASN A 14 -13.57 22.60 -39.53
CA ASN A 14 -14.78 22.36 -40.33
C ASN A 14 -15.49 21.03 -39.97
N ASP A 15 -14.91 20.25 -39.06
CA ASP A 15 -15.42 18.94 -38.63
C ASP A 15 -16.18 19.14 -37.31
N SER A 16 -17.51 19.19 -37.38
CA SER A 16 -18.41 19.42 -36.23
C SER A 16 -18.22 18.42 -35.08
N ASP A 17 -17.69 17.24 -35.37
CA ASP A 17 -17.46 16.17 -34.40
C ASP A 17 -16.04 16.19 -33.80
N PHE A 18 -15.20 17.18 -34.17
CA PHE A 18 -13.83 17.26 -33.69
C PHE A 18 -13.75 17.37 -32.16
N GLU A 19 -14.50 18.29 -31.56
CA GLU A 19 -14.54 18.48 -30.11
C GLU A 19 -15.04 17.23 -29.40
N LEU A 20 -16.07 16.59 -29.95
CA LEU A 20 -16.68 15.41 -29.37
C LEU A 20 -15.72 14.21 -29.37
N ARG A 21 -14.92 14.04 -30.44
CA ARG A 21 -13.84 13.04 -30.48
C ARG A 21 -12.72 13.36 -29.50
N LEU A 22 -12.36 14.63 -29.33
CA LEU A 22 -11.34 15.07 -28.38
C LEU A 22 -11.79 14.79 -26.94
N LEU A 23 -13.02 15.17 -26.59
CA LEU A 23 -13.61 14.90 -25.28
C LEU A 23 -13.69 13.39 -24.98
N ARG A 24 -14.13 12.57 -25.95
CA ARG A 24 -14.16 11.10 -25.78
C ARG A 24 -12.76 10.51 -25.55
N ARG A 25 -11.75 10.97 -26.31
CA ARG A 25 -10.36 10.52 -26.15
C ARG A 25 -9.78 10.96 -24.81
N THR A 26 -10.01 12.19 -24.38
CA THR A 26 -9.53 12.70 -23.10
C THR A 26 -10.21 11.99 -21.93
N LYS A 27 -11.54 11.82 -21.98
CA LYS A 27 -12.30 11.11 -20.94
C LYS A 27 -11.85 9.66 -20.79
N SER A 28 -11.66 8.95 -21.90
CA SER A 28 -11.17 7.56 -21.88
C SER A 28 -9.73 7.42 -21.37
N ARG A 29 -8.84 8.37 -21.69
CA ARG A 29 -7.48 8.43 -21.13
C ARG A 29 -7.52 8.63 -19.62
N ILE A 30 -8.25 9.65 -19.15
CA ILE A 30 -8.38 9.95 -17.71
C ILE A 30 -8.96 8.75 -16.96
N GLN A 31 -9.97 8.08 -17.51
CA GLN A 31 -10.57 6.91 -16.87
C GLN A 31 -9.56 5.75 -16.78
N ARG A 32 -8.80 5.48 -17.84
CA ARG A 32 -7.75 4.45 -17.82
C ARG A 32 -6.67 4.77 -16.79
N ASP A 33 -6.23 6.01 -16.70
CA ASP A 33 -5.19 6.42 -15.76
C ASP A 33 -5.69 6.35 -14.31
N LYS A 34 -6.96 6.71 -14.05
CA LYS A 34 -7.59 6.52 -12.74
C LYS A 34 -7.68 5.04 -12.37
N THR A 35 -8.08 4.17 -13.28
CA THR A 35 -8.16 2.72 -13.03
C THR A 35 -6.77 2.14 -12.76
N LYS A 36 -5.76 2.49 -13.56
CA LYS A 36 -4.38 2.05 -13.33
C LYS A 36 -3.87 2.48 -11.96
N ARG A 37 -4.06 3.76 -11.60
CA ARG A 37 -3.67 4.27 -10.28
C ARG A 37 -4.36 3.49 -9.15
N LYS A 38 -5.65 3.20 -9.29
CA LYS A 38 -6.38 2.41 -8.29
C LYS A 38 -5.77 1.01 -8.13
N VAL A 39 -5.48 0.33 -9.24
CA VAL A 39 -4.83 -0.99 -9.22
C VAL A 39 -3.47 -0.93 -8.52
N TYR A 40 -2.62 0.05 -8.85
CA TYR A 40 -1.31 0.19 -8.20
C TYR A 40 -1.43 0.48 -6.70
N VAL A 41 -2.34 1.36 -6.30
CA VAL A 41 -2.58 1.67 -4.88
C VAL A 41 -3.10 0.45 -4.12
N THR A 42 -4.06 -0.28 -4.69
CA THR A 42 -4.60 -1.49 -4.08
C THR A 42 -3.53 -2.57 -3.95
N LEU A 43 -2.70 -2.76 -4.99
CA LEU A 43 -1.59 -3.71 -4.93
C LEU A 43 -0.60 -3.33 -3.83
N ALA A 44 -0.11 -2.08 -3.83
CA ALA A 44 0.83 -1.59 -2.82
C ALA A 44 0.28 -1.73 -1.40
N PHE A 45 -0.99 -1.36 -1.18
CA PHE A 45 -1.64 -1.52 0.12
C PHE A 45 -1.76 -2.99 0.54
N SER A 46 -2.14 -3.87 -0.38
CA SER A 46 -2.25 -5.31 -0.09
C SER A 46 -0.89 -5.93 0.25
N THR A 47 0.18 -5.54 -0.44
CA THR A 47 1.54 -6.00 -0.17
C THR A 47 2.03 -5.51 1.19
N LEU A 48 1.74 -4.25 1.54
CA LEU A 48 2.11 -3.68 2.83
C LEU A 48 1.36 -4.37 3.98
N LEU A 49 0.05 -4.60 3.81
CA LEU A 49 -0.76 -5.32 4.81
C LEU A 49 -0.26 -6.76 5.00
N PHE A 50 0.02 -7.46 3.90
CA PHE A 50 0.61 -8.80 3.95
C PHE A 50 1.96 -8.79 4.67
N SER A 51 2.84 -7.85 4.32
CA SER A 51 4.12 -7.67 5.03
C SER A 51 3.90 -7.45 6.53
N LEU A 52 2.98 -6.58 6.93
CA LEU A 52 2.75 -6.27 8.34
C LEU A 52 2.31 -7.51 9.13
N ILE A 53 1.40 -8.31 8.58
CA ILE A 53 0.87 -9.50 9.24
C ILE A 53 1.98 -10.55 9.39
N PHE A 54 2.69 -10.86 8.30
CA PHE A 54 3.68 -11.94 8.29
C PHE A 54 4.98 -11.57 9.01
N PHE A 55 5.46 -10.33 8.92
CA PHE A 55 6.65 -9.91 9.67
C PHE A 55 6.39 -9.84 11.18
N ASN A 56 5.16 -9.54 11.62
CA ASN A 56 4.84 -9.53 13.04
C ASN A 56 4.87 -10.95 13.64
N GLU A 57 4.32 -11.94 12.93
CA GLU A 57 4.42 -13.35 13.36
C GLU A 57 5.85 -13.91 13.26
N PHE A 58 6.68 -13.42 12.34
CA PHE A 58 8.02 -13.98 12.09
C PHE A 58 9.15 -13.35 12.93
N VAL A 59 9.00 -12.10 13.38
CA VAL A 59 10.05 -11.37 14.13
C VAL A 59 9.86 -11.49 15.65
N LEU A 60 8.65 -11.80 16.12
CA LEU A 60 8.36 -12.02 17.54
C LEU A 60 7.88 -13.46 17.71
N GLU A 61 8.83 -14.39 17.82
CA GLU A 61 8.51 -15.71 18.35
C GLU A 61 8.03 -15.50 19.81
N PRO A 62 6.77 -15.77 20.16
CA PRO A 62 6.21 -15.43 21.48
C PRO A 62 6.94 -16.11 22.64
N SER A 63 7.67 -17.20 22.35
CA SER A 63 8.51 -17.95 23.27
C SER A 63 9.70 -17.15 23.77
N GLU A 64 10.40 -16.41 22.91
CA GLU A 64 11.61 -15.68 23.32
C GLU A 64 11.27 -14.50 24.23
N LEU A 65 10.16 -13.80 23.96
CA LEU A 65 9.72 -12.68 24.78
C LEU A 65 9.17 -13.15 26.14
N SER A 66 8.39 -14.25 26.18
CA SER A 66 7.82 -14.75 27.44
C SER A 66 8.92 -15.30 28.37
N THR A 67 9.91 -15.99 27.81
CA THR A 67 11.01 -16.56 28.59
C THR A 67 11.84 -15.48 29.26
N ASN A 68 12.20 -14.42 28.53
CA ASN A 68 12.96 -13.30 29.08
C ASN A 68 12.16 -12.51 30.14
N VAL A 69 10.86 -12.33 29.93
CA VAL A 69 9.98 -11.66 30.92
C VAL A 69 9.84 -12.50 32.18
N HIS A 70 9.75 -13.83 32.07
CA HIS A 70 9.75 -14.75 33.22
C HIS A 70 11.05 -14.66 34.03
N TYR A 71 12.21 -14.66 33.38
CA TYR A 71 13.49 -14.50 34.09
C TYR A 71 13.57 -13.18 34.86
N LEU A 72 13.16 -12.07 34.25
CA LEU A 72 13.16 -10.75 34.91
C LEU A 72 12.16 -10.68 36.07
N LEU A 73 10.99 -11.33 35.94
CA LEU A 73 10.00 -11.44 37.00
C LEU A 73 10.50 -12.28 38.17
N ASP A 74 11.13 -13.42 37.90
CA ASP A 74 11.68 -14.29 38.93
C ASP A 74 12.80 -13.57 39.69
N GLU A 75 13.70 -12.85 39.01
CA GLU A 75 14.78 -12.10 39.65
C GLU A 75 14.25 -10.95 40.51
N LEU A 76 13.33 -10.13 39.99
CA LEU A 76 12.69 -9.04 40.76
C LEU A 76 11.88 -9.56 41.95
N SER A 77 11.18 -10.69 41.79
CA SER A 77 10.45 -11.32 42.89
C SER A 77 11.41 -11.86 43.96
N SER A 78 12.55 -12.44 43.55
CA SER A 78 13.56 -12.95 44.46
C SER A 78 14.22 -11.84 45.29
N GLU A 79 14.54 -10.70 44.70
CA GLU A 79 15.04 -9.53 45.45
C GLU A 79 13.98 -8.98 46.40
N SER A 80 12.70 -8.95 45.99
CA SER A 80 11.62 -8.53 46.89
C SER A 80 11.43 -9.45 48.09
N ILE A 81 11.60 -10.77 47.92
CA ILE A 81 11.52 -11.75 49.01
C ILE A 81 12.72 -11.64 49.95
N VAL A 82 13.91 -11.36 49.43
CA VAL A 82 15.12 -11.14 50.25
C VAL A 82 15.02 -9.83 51.05
N SER A 83 14.35 -8.80 50.52
CA SER A 83 14.09 -7.56 51.27
C SER A 83 13.02 -7.69 52.35
N LEU A 84 12.07 -8.64 52.21
CA LEU A 84 11.02 -8.89 53.22
C LEU A 84 11.49 -9.80 54.37
N SER A 85 12.61 -10.51 54.22
CA SER A 85 13.16 -11.39 55.25
C SER A 85 14.24 -10.74 56.12
N MET A 86 14.57 -9.45 55.88
CA MET A 86 15.53 -8.68 56.69
C MET A 86 14.89 -7.72 57.69
N ASP A 87 13.56 -7.75 57.85
CA ASP A 87 12.82 -7.12 58.95
C ASP A 87 12.32 -8.16 59.97
#